data_AF-A0A2G2XUE5-F1
#
_entry.id   AF-A0A2G2XUE5-F1
#
_cell.length_a   1.000
_cell.length_b   1.000
_cell.length_c   1.000
_cell.angle_alpha   90.00
_cell.angle_beta   90.00
_cell.angle_gamma   90.00
#
_symmetry.space_group_name_H-M   'P 1'
#
loop_
_entity.id
_entity.type
_entity.pdbx_description
1 polymer ?
#
loop_
_entity_poly.entity_id
_entity_poly.type
_entity_poly.pdbx_seq_one_letter_code
_entity_poly.pdbx_strand_id
1 'polypeptide(L)'
;MTYDVYLGLDVVRTDRTLVFYENEANQAKLWDVLAVYAWMDKDIGYVQGMSDICSPMIILLENEADAYWCFERAMRRLRDNFKCSADSVGVQSQLGTLAQIVKTVDPKLHQHLEELDGGEYLFAFRMLMVLFRREFSFVDSLYLWEKSVSFDIKVDLKELWEVQGP
;
A
#
# COMPACT_ATOMS: atom_id res chain seq x y z
N MET A 1 8.93 -5.49 20.70
CA MET A 1 9.08 -6.96 20.79
C MET A 1 8.10 -7.72 19.88
N THR A 2 6.85 -7.27 19.67
CA THR A 2 5.92 -7.99 18.77
C THR A 2 6.14 -7.72 17.27
N TYR A 3 6.65 -6.53 16.89
CA TYR A 3 6.84 -6.15 15.49
C TYR A 3 8.06 -6.81 14.81
N ASP A 4 9.12 -7.15 15.56
CA ASP A 4 10.37 -7.68 15.00
C ASP A 4 10.17 -9.01 14.26
N VAL A 5 9.25 -9.85 14.74
CA VAL A 5 8.96 -11.15 14.11
C VAL A 5 8.27 -10.96 12.75
N TYR A 6 7.28 -10.07 12.67
CA TYR A 6 6.56 -9.80 11.42
C TYR A 6 7.44 -9.07 10.41
N LEU A 7 8.21 -8.09 10.88
CA LEU A 7 9.15 -7.33 10.07
C LEU A 7 10.20 -8.27 9.45
N GLY A 8 10.69 -9.25 10.21
CA GLY A 8 11.74 -10.17 9.72
C GLY A 8 11.22 -11.13 8.68
N LEU A 9 10.02 -11.67 8.88
CA LEU A 9 9.37 -12.52 7.91
C LEU A 9 9.11 -11.80 6.59
N ASP A 10 8.67 -10.54 6.65
CA ASP A 10 8.33 -9.76 5.47
C ASP A 10 9.56 -9.25 4.73
N VAL A 11 10.61 -8.80 5.42
CA VAL A 11 11.89 -8.41 4.78
C VAL A 11 12.42 -9.55 3.91
N VAL A 12 12.46 -10.78 4.46
CA VAL A 12 12.94 -11.92 3.67
C VAL A 12 11.99 -12.18 2.50
N ARG A 13 10.66 -12.02 2.65
CA ARG A 13 9.65 -12.30 1.61
C ARG A 13 9.48 -11.22 0.54
N THR A 14 9.96 -10.00 0.78
CA THR A 14 9.73 -8.86 -0.10
C THR A 14 10.53 -9.00 -1.38
N ASP A 15 9.83 -8.91 -2.52
CA ASP A 15 10.41 -8.85 -3.86
C ASP A 15 11.57 -9.83 -4.12
N ARG A 16 11.48 -11.07 -3.59
CA ARG A 16 12.52 -12.11 -3.71
C ARG A 16 12.95 -12.44 -5.14
N THR A 17 12.11 -12.12 -6.13
CA THR A 17 12.42 -12.32 -7.55
C THR A 17 13.36 -11.25 -8.11
N LEU A 18 13.57 -10.15 -7.39
CA LEU A 18 14.52 -9.10 -7.77
C LEU A 18 15.91 -9.47 -7.26
N VAL A 19 16.88 -9.55 -8.19
CA VAL A 19 18.31 -9.80 -7.90
C VAL A 19 18.86 -8.85 -6.83
N PHE A 20 18.32 -7.64 -6.73
CA PHE A 20 18.68 -6.66 -5.72
C PHE A 20 18.60 -7.22 -4.28
N TYR A 21 17.58 -8.03 -3.98
CA TYR A 21 17.38 -8.60 -2.65
C TYR A 21 18.12 -9.93 -2.42
N GLU A 22 18.89 -10.45 -3.38
CA GLU A 22 19.81 -11.56 -3.11
C GLU A 22 20.96 -11.13 -2.19
N ASN A 23 21.26 -9.83 -2.14
CA ASN A 23 22.27 -9.27 -1.25
C ASN A 23 21.68 -9.01 0.15
N GLU A 24 22.23 -9.68 1.17
CA GLU A 24 21.83 -9.50 2.58
C GLU A 24 21.99 -8.06 3.07
N ALA A 25 22.96 -7.29 2.55
CA ALA A 25 23.11 -5.88 2.90
C ALA A 25 21.89 -5.07 2.47
N ASN A 26 21.29 -5.36 1.31
CA ASN A 26 20.10 -4.66 0.83
C ASN A 26 18.85 -5.05 1.62
N GLN A 27 18.77 -6.29 2.10
CA GLN A 27 17.73 -6.72 3.03
C GLN A 27 17.89 -6.01 4.39
N ALA A 28 19.12 -5.84 4.87
CA ALA A 28 19.41 -5.09 6.09
C ALA A 28 18.98 -3.62 5.97
N LYS A 29 19.24 -2.97 4.83
CA LYS A 29 18.73 -1.61 4.55
C LYS A 29 17.20 -1.51 4.69
N LEU A 30 16.49 -2.48 4.08
CA LEU A 30 15.03 -2.53 4.17
C LEU A 30 14.57 -2.72 5.62
N TRP A 31 15.23 -3.62 6.36
CA TRP A 31 14.97 -3.84 7.78
C TRP A 31 15.16 -2.55 8.59
N ASP A 32 16.31 -1.88 8.44
CA ASP A 32 16.67 -0.70 9.23
C ASP A 32 15.68 0.44 9.03
N VAL A 33 15.29 0.74 7.78
CA VAL A 33 14.31 1.79 7.48
C VAL A 33 12.94 1.46 8.09
N LEU A 34 12.46 0.21 7.94
CA LEU A 34 11.18 -0.23 8.51
C LEU A 34 11.19 -0.20 10.04
N ALA A 35 12.30 -0.63 10.66
CA ALA A 35 12.45 -0.66 12.11
C ALA A 35 12.47 0.76 12.70
N VAL A 36 13.19 1.69 12.06
CA VAL A 36 13.20 3.11 12.46
C VAL A 36 11.80 3.70 12.31
N TYR A 37 11.09 3.45 11.21
CA TYR A 37 9.72 3.93 11.05
C TYR A 37 8.80 3.41 12.16
N ALA A 38 8.81 2.11 12.43
CA ALA A 38 7.98 1.47 13.44
C ALA A 38 8.28 1.99 14.86
N TRP A 39 9.53 2.40 15.13
CA TRP A 39 9.92 3.01 16.39
C TRP A 39 9.44 4.46 16.53
N MET A 40 9.40 5.20 15.42
CA MET A 40 9.01 6.61 15.36
C MET A 40 7.49 6.81 15.39
N ASP A 41 6.71 6.07 14.58
CA ASP A 41 5.24 6.14 14.56
C ASP A 41 4.63 4.98 15.35
N LYS A 42 4.67 5.08 16.69
CA LYS A 42 4.22 4.00 17.60
C LYS A 42 2.73 3.68 17.53
N ASP A 43 1.91 4.60 17.03
CA ASP A 43 0.48 4.37 16.88
C ASP A 43 0.18 3.34 15.77
N ILE A 44 1.00 3.34 14.71
CA ILE A 44 0.90 2.38 13.60
C ILE A 44 1.86 1.21 13.81
N GLY A 45 3.11 1.52 14.19
CA GLY A 45 4.20 0.55 14.27
C GLY A 45 4.54 -0.02 12.89
N TYR A 46 4.79 -1.33 12.84
CA TYR A 46 4.93 -2.07 11.60
C TYR A 46 3.66 -2.87 11.32
N VAL A 47 3.12 -2.75 10.12
CA VAL A 47 1.99 -3.52 9.60
C VAL A 47 2.43 -4.24 8.34
N GLN A 48 2.03 -5.50 8.21
CA GLN A 48 2.33 -6.31 7.03
C GLN A 48 1.87 -5.59 5.75
N GLY A 49 2.76 -5.55 4.75
CA GLY A 49 2.56 -4.81 3.50
C GLY A 49 3.32 -3.47 3.45
N MET A 50 3.78 -2.93 4.57
CA MET A 50 4.64 -1.74 4.57
C MET A 50 5.99 -1.99 3.89
N SER A 51 6.51 -3.22 3.95
CA SER A 51 7.74 -3.59 3.23
C SER A 51 7.60 -3.46 1.71
N ASP A 52 6.40 -3.70 1.16
CA ASP A 52 6.11 -3.52 -0.27
C ASP A 52 6.15 -2.05 -0.68
N ILE A 53 5.75 -1.16 0.22
CA ILE A 53 5.84 0.29 0.02
C ILE A 53 7.28 0.78 0.17
N CYS A 54 8.05 0.21 1.11
CA CYS A 54 9.43 0.62 1.36
C CYS A 54 10.41 0.10 0.32
N SER A 55 10.17 -1.08 -0.27
CA SER A 55 11.08 -1.75 -1.20
C SER A 55 11.56 -0.84 -2.34
N PRO A 56 10.68 -0.13 -3.06
CA PRO A 56 11.12 0.74 -4.14
C PRO A 56 12.03 1.89 -3.69
N MET A 57 11.86 2.40 -2.47
CA MET A 57 12.69 3.48 -1.91
C MET A 57 14.10 2.98 -1.64
N ILE A 58 14.23 1.75 -1.14
CA ILE A 58 15.52 1.09 -0.91
C ILE A 58 16.24 0.78 -2.23
N ILE A 59 15.48 0.40 -3.27
CA ILE A 59 16.05 0.09 -4.59
C ILE A 59 16.51 1.36 -5.32
N LEU A 60 15.73 2.45 -5.21
CA LEU A 60 15.99 3.68 -5.97
C LEU A 60 16.99 4.63 -5.29
N LEU A 61 17.11 4.58 -3.96
CA LEU A 61 17.90 5.53 -3.18
C LEU A 61 19.09 4.82 -2.55
N GLU A 62 20.30 5.27 -2.86
CA GLU A 62 21.52 4.67 -2.33
C GLU A 62 21.67 4.88 -0.82
N ASN A 63 21.25 6.06 -0.34
CA ASN A 63 21.32 6.50 1.04
C ASN A 63 20.06 6.10 1.82
N GLU A 64 20.25 5.34 2.90
CA GLU A 64 19.16 4.89 3.77
C GLU A 64 18.38 6.02 4.44
N ALA A 65 19.03 7.15 4.73
CA ALA A 65 18.35 8.30 5.31
C ALA A 65 17.36 8.92 4.30
N ASP A 66 17.75 9.03 3.04
CA ASP A 66 16.87 9.52 1.97
C ASP A 66 15.73 8.54 1.72
N ALA A 67 16.03 7.23 1.73
CA ALA A 67 15.02 6.18 1.64
C ALA A 67 14.01 6.25 2.79
N TYR A 68 14.48 6.48 4.02
CA TYR A 68 13.63 6.66 5.18
C TYR A 68 12.70 7.87 5.03
N TRP A 69 13.22 9.06 4.67
CA TRP A 69 12.38 10.24 4.54
C TRP A 69 11.36 10.13 3.40
N CYS A 70 11.75 9.50 2.28
CA CYS A 70 10.83 9.20 1.19
C CYS A 70 9.73 8.22 1.64
N PHE A 71 10.11 7.14 2.33
CA PHE A 71 9.17 6.16 2.87
C PHE A 71 8.22 6.77 3.90
N GLU A 72 8.74 7.54 4.87
CA GLU A 72 7.95 8.25 5.87
C GLU A 72 6.93 9.19 5.22
N ARG A 73 7.36 9.93 4.19
CA ARG A 73 6.48 10.83 3.43
C ARG A 73 5.39 10.07 2.67
N ALA A 74 5.69 8.89 2.12
CA ALA A 74 4.69 8.02 1.50
C ALA A 74 3.71 7.49 2.56
N MET A 75 4.22 7.03 3.70
CA MET A 75 3.43 6.53 4.81
C MET A 75 2.51 7.59 5.41
N ARG A 76 2.88 8.88 5.44
CA ARG A 76 1.94 9.94 5.86
C ARG A 76 0.64 9.97 5.05
N ARG A 77 0.69 9.60 3.76
CA ARG A 77 -0.49 9.53 2.88
C ARG A 77 -1.23 8.21 3.05
N LEU A 78 -0.50 7.12 3.23
CA LEU A 78 -1.06 5.77 3.37
C LEU A 78 -1.42 5.41 4.80
N ARG A 79 -1.14 6.28 5.76
CA ARG A 79 -1.26 6.00 7.20
C ARG A 79 -2.63 5.45 7.55
N ASP A 80 -3.67 6.02 6.96
CA ASP A 80 -5.05 5.60 7.20
C ASP A 80 -5.32 4.18 6.68
N ASN A 81 -4.68 3.73 5.59
CA ASN A 81 -4.80 2.36 5.08
C ASN A 81 -4.30 1.32 6.10
N PHE A 82 -3.32 1.69 6.91
CA PHE A 82 -2.67 0.81 7.89
C PHE A 82 -3.24 0.97 9.31
N LYS A 83 -4.19 1.88 9.53
CA LYS A 83 -4.91 1.96 10.80
C LYS A 83 -5.85 0.76 10.92
N CYS A 84 -5.59 -0.08 11.91
CA CYS A 84 -6.53 -1.09 12.40
C CYS A 84 -7.13 -0.59 13.72
N SER A 85 -8.44 -0.31 13.71
CA SER A 85 -9.23 -0.17 14.93
C SER A 85 -9.94 -1.49 15.23
N ALA A 86 -10.46 -1.65 16.45
CA ALA A 86 -11.18 -2.86 16.87
C ALA A 86 -12.32 -3.27 15.92
N ASP A 87 -12.90 -2.30 15.20
CA ASP A 87 -14.10 -2.50 14.37
C ASP A 87 -13.88 -2.27 12.86
N SER A 88 -12.71 -1.78 12.42
CA SER A 88 -12.48 -1.51 10.98
C SER A 88 -11.00 -1.30 10.61
N VAL A 89 -10.63 -1.72 9.39
CA VAL A 89 -9.38 -1.34 8.72
C VAL A 89 -9.65 -0.13 7.82
N GLY A 90 -8.76 0.86 7.77
CA GLY A 90 -9.03 2.10 7.01
C GLY A 90 -9.31 1.92 5.52
N VAL A 91 -8.84 0.83 4.91
CA VAL A 91 -9.12 0.49 3.49
C VAL A 91 -10.61 0.16 3.24
N GLN A 92 -11.39 -0.21 4.27
CA GLN A 92 -12.81 -0.57 4.13
C GLN A 92 -13.64 0.56 3.50
N SER A 93 -13.35 1.81 3.85
CA SER A 93 -14.01 2.98 3.26
C SER A 93 -13.74 3.12 1.74
N GLN A 94 -12.52 2.79 1.31
CA GLN A 94 -12.13 2.82 -0.09
C GLN A 94 -12.78 1.67 -0.87
N LEU A 95 -12.94 0.49 -0.26
CA LEU A 95 -13.68 -0.62 -0.86
C LEU A 95 -15.15 -0.27 -1.09
N GLY A 96 -15.80 0.36 -0.10
CA GLY A 96 -17.16 0.85 -0.27
C GLY A 96 -17.28 1.86 -1.41
N THR A 97 -16.29 2.75 -1.56
CA THR A 97 -16.29 3.73 -2.65
C THR A 97 -16.03 3.07 -4.00
N LEU A 98 -15.11 2.09 -4.06
CA LEU A 98 -14.88 1.27 -5.26
C LEU A 98 -16.17 0.56 -5.69
N ALA A 99 -16.90 -0.02 -4.74
CA ALA A 99 -18.18 -0.68 -5.01
C ALA A 99 -19.20 0.29 -5.63
N GLN A 100 -19.29 1.54 -5.13
CA GLN A 100 -20.17 2.56 -5.71
C GLN A 100 -19.75 3.00 -7.11
N ILE A 101 -18.44 3.15 -7.35
CA ILE A 101 -17.92 3.49 -8.67
C ILE A 101 -18.26 2.38 -9.67
N VAL A 102 -17.98 1.12 -9.34
CA VAL A 102 -18.29 -0.01 -10.22
C VAL A 102 -19.80 -0.12 -10.44
N LYS A 103 -20.61 0.06 -9.40
CA LYS A 103 -22.08 0.08 -9.53
C LYS A 103 -22.57 1.15 -10.50
N THR A 104 -21.88 2.28 -10.61
CA THR A 104 -22.29 3.37 -11.48
C THR A 104 -21.74 3.23 -12.90
N VAL A 105 -20.48 2.80 -13.04
CA VAL A 105 -19.79 2.65 -14.32
C VAL A 105 -20.22 1.37 -15.05
N ASP A 106 -20.34 0.27 -14.31
CA ASP A 106 -20.77 -1.04 -14.83
C ASP A 106 -21.70 -1.75 -13.82
N PRO A 107 -23.00 -1.38 -13.81
CA PRO A 107 -23.98 -1.98 -12.91
C PRO A 107 -24.10 -3.50 -13.07
N LYS A 108 -23.86 -4.02 -14.29
CA LYS A 108 -23.96 -5.46 -14.57
C LYS A 108 -22.83 -6.22 -13.90
N LEU A 109 -21.61 -5.69 -13.95
CA LEU A 109 -20.48 -6.25 -13.23
C LEU A 109 -20.72 -6.22 -11.72
N HIS A 110 -21.19 -5.09 -11.18
CA HIS A 110 -21.47 -4.99 -9.75
C HIS A 110 -22.50 -6.02 -9.29
N GLN A 111 -23.63 -6.15 -10.01
CA GLN A 111 -24.64 -7.15 -9.70
C GLN A 111 -24.08 -8.58 -9.76
N HIS A 112 -23.28 -8.89 -10.78
CA HIS A 112 -22.66 -10.21 -10.89
C HIS A 112 -21.72 -10.52 -9.70
N LEU A 113 -20.98 -9.52 -9.22
CA LEU A 113 -20.15 -9.66 -8.03
C LEU A 113 -20.99 -9.84 -6.77
N GLU A 114 -22.11 -9.13 -6.62
CA GLU A 114 -23.06 -9.33 -5.50
C GLU A 114 -23.65 -10.75 -5.50
N GLU A 115 -24.03 -11.28 -6.67
CA GLU A 115 -24.55 -12.65 -6.81
C GLU A 115 -23.53 -13.74 -6.41
N LEU A 116 -22.24 -13.42 -6.47
CA LEU A 116 -21.14 -14.29 -6.06
C LEU A 116 -20.68 -14.06 -4.61
N ASP A 117 -21.43 -13.28 -3.81
CA ASP A 117 -21.07 -12.88 -2.45
C ASP A 117 -19.77 -12.03 -2.39
N GLY A 118 -19.45 -11.35 -3.50
CA GLY A 118 -18.27 -10.50 -3.69
C GLY A 118 -18.56 -9.00 -3.66
N GLY A 119 -19.76 -8.59 -3.22
CA GLY A 119 -20.24 -7.21 -3.24
C GLY A 119 -19.46 -6.22 -2.35
N GLU A 120 -18.68 -6.74 -1.40
CA GLU A 120 -17.79 -5.95 -0.53
C GLU A 120 -16.39 -5.72 -1.12
N TYR A 121 -16.09 -6.30 -2.29
CA TYR A 121 -14.82 -6.10 -3.02
C TYR A 121 -13.57 -6.49 -2.21
N LEU A 122 -13.68 -7.43 -1.27
CA LEU A 122 -12.56 -7.84 -0.40
C LEU A 122 -11.32 -8.32 -1.18
N PHE A 123 -11.49 -8.79 -2.42
CA PHE A 123 -10.37 -9.13 -3.31
C PHE A 123 -9.46 -7.92 -3.63
N ALA A 124 -10.00 -6.70 -3.61
CA ALA A 124 -9.26 -5.47 -3.85
C ALA A 124 -8.60 -4.89 -2.59
N PHE A 125 -8.82 -5.50 -1.41
CA PHE A 125 -8.30 -5.00 -0.14
C PHE A 125 -6.78 -4.82 -0.18
N ARG A 126 -6.05 -5.87 -0.57
CA ARG A 126 -4.58 -5.82 -0.68
C ARG A 126 -4.14 -4.82 -1.75
N MET A 127 -4.88 -4.74 -2.85
CA MET A 127 -4.57 -3.83 -3.96
C MET A 127 -4.56 -2.38 -3.47
N LEU A 128 -5.60 -1.97 -2.74
CA LEU A 128 -5.70 -0.60 -2.23
C LEU A 128 -4.74 -0.34 -1.06
N MET A 129 -4.55 -1.33 -0.17
CA MET A 129 -3.66 -1.22 0.97
C MET A 129 -2.22 -0.87 0.58
N VAL A 130 -1.67 -1.54 -0.45
CA VAL A 130 -0.29 -1.35 -0.91
C VAL A 130 -0.19 -0.68 -2.29
N LEU A 131 -1.17 0.14 -2.68
CA LEU A 131 -1.19 0.88 -3.94
C LEU A 131 -0.83 0.04 -5.18
N PHE A 132 -1.46 -1.12 -5.30
CA PHE A 132 -1.32 -2.08 -6.39
C PHE A 132 0.09 -2.62 -6.60
N ARG A 133 1.00 -2.44 -5.63
CA ARG A 133 2.39 -2.91 -5.75
C ARG A 133 2.51 -4.39 -6.10
N ARG A 134 1.56 -5.22 -5.64
CA ARG A 134 1.54 -6.67 -5.88
C ARG A 134 0.85 -7.08 -7.19
N GLU A 135 0.20 -6.14 -7.88
CA GLU A 135 -0.58 -6.42 -9.09
C GLU A 135 0.17 -6.03 -10.38
N PHE A 136 1.18 -5.16 -10.27
CA PHE A 136 1.97 -4.66 -11.39
C PHE A 136 3.46 -5.03 -11.27
N SER A 137 4.18 -4.94 -12.39
CA SER A 137 5.65 -5.04 -12.38
C SER A 137 6.25 -3.91 -11.51
N PHE A 138 7.52 -4.05 -11.12
CA PHE A 138 8.20 -3.04 -10.32
C PHE A 138 8.17 -1.65 -11.01
N VAL A 139 8.49 -1.61 -12.31
CA VAL A 139 8.53 -0.37 -13.09
C VAL A 139 7.14 0.22 -13.29
N ASP A 140 6.14 -0.61 -13.60
CA ASP A 140 4.76 -0.13 -13.77
C ASP A 140 4.18 0.41 -12.47
N SER A 141 4.51 -0.22 -11.33
CA SER A 141 4.13 0.27 -10.00
C SER A 141 4.71 1.65 -9.73
N LEU A 142 5.99 1.87 -10.04
CA LEU A 142 6.64 3.17 -9.90
C LEU A 142 6.00 4.23 -10.79
N TYR A 143 5.74 3.91 -12.05
CA TYR A 143 5.07 4.83 -12.96
C TYR A 143 3.67 5.21 -12.46
N LEU A 144 2.90 4.24 -11.96
CA LEU A 144 1.60 4.50 -11.34
C LEU A 144 1.74 5.44 -10.14
N TRP A 145 2.73 5.22 -9.28
CA TRP A 145 2.95 6.04 -8.09
C TRP A 145 3.38 7.47 -8.42
N GLU A 146 4.25 7.65 -9.42
CA GLU A 146 4.64 8.99 -9.91
C GLU A 146 3.42 9.78 -10.40
N LYS A 147 2.51 9.11 -11.13
CA LYS A 147 1.24 9.74 -11.54
C LYS A 147 0.37 10.06 -10.32
N SER A 148 0.15 9.10 -9.43
CA SER A 148 -0.68 9.32 -8.23
C SER A 148 -0.18 10.47 -7.35
N VAL A 149 1.14 10.57 -7.17
CA VAL A 149 1.78 11.65 -6.40
C VAL A 149 1.66 13.00 -7.11
N SER A 150 1.79 13.05 -8.44
CA SER A 150 1.66 14.28 -9.23
C SER A 150 0.25 14.84 -9.27
N PHE A 151 -0.77 13.99 -9.14
CA PHE A 151 -2.17 14.41 -9.16
C PHE A 151 -2.73 14.71 -7.77
N ASP A 152 -1.89 14.71 -6.72
CA ASP A 152 -2.28 14.79 -5.30
C ASP A 152 -3.44 13.83 -4.96
N ILE A 153 -3.43 12.66 -5.62
CA ILE A 153 -4.42 11.61 -5.39
C ILE A 153 -4.11 11.04 -4.01
N LYS A 154 -4.77 11.60 -2.98
CA LYS A 154 -5.43 10.68 -2.06
C LYS A 154 -6.22 9.75 -2.97
N VAL A 155 -6.12 8.45 -2.81
CA VAL A 155 -7.11 7.53 -3.38
C VAL A 155 -8.42 7.72 -2.60
N ASP A 156 -8.85 8.97 -2.47
CA ASP A 156 -10.15 9.40 -2.04
C ASP A 156 -10.98 9.38 -3.31
N LEU A 157 -11.47 8.18 -3.60
CA LEU A 157 -12.34 7.89 -4.72
C LEU A 157 -13.58 8.82 -4.75
N LYS A 158 -13.90 9.53 -3.65
CA LYS A 158 -14.93 10.57 -3.62
C LYS A 158 -14.55 11.83 -4.41
N GLU A 159 -13.32 12.32 -4.31
CA GLU A 159 -12.93 13.56 -5.03
C GLU A 159 -12.93 13.35 -6.55
N LEU A 160 -12.53 12.16 -7.01
CA LEU A 160 -12.60 11.79 -8.43
C LEU A 160 -14.04 11.65 -8.94
N TRP A 161 -14.97 11.24 -8.07
CA TRP A 161 -16.39 11.11 -8.41
C TRP A 161 -17.14 12.45 -8.34
N GLU A 162 -16.84 13.32 -7.38
CA GLU A 162 -17.48 14.64 -7.27
C GLU A 162 -17.11 15.60 -8.41
N VAL A 163 -15.95 15.42 -9.05
CA VAL A 163 -15.55 16.22 -10.23
C VAL A 163 -16.18 15.71 -11.54
N GLN A 164 -16.71 14.47 -11.57
CA GLN A 164 -17.24 13.85 -12.81
C GLN A 164 -18.67 13.27 -12.69
N GLY A 165 -19.34 13.40 -11.54
CA GLY A 165 -20.77 13.10 -11.41
C GLY A 165 -21.66 14.17 -12.07
N PRO A 166 -22.89 13.84 -12.47
CA PRO A 166 -23.71 14.60 -13.43
C PRO A 166 -24.03 16.05 -13.03
#